data_AF-A0A1H8VDR6-F1
#
_entry.id   AF-A0A1H8VDR6-F1
#
_cell.length_a   1.000
_cell.length_b   1.000
_cell.length_c   1.000
_cell.angle_alpha   90.00
_cell.angle_beta   90.00
_cell.angle_gamma   90.00
#
_symmetry.space_group_name_H-M   'P 1'
#
loop_
_entity.id
_entity.type
_entity.pdbx_description
1 polymer ?
#
loop_
_entity_poly.entity_id
_entity_poly.type
_entity_poly.pdbx_seq_one_letter_code
_entity_poly.pdbx_strand_id
1 'polypeptide(L)' 'MTNQPFMVPADLYNRIFAAQTTDSSLRVDYEVWTRILAGLPEGYKLPDWTVLSTIGKPTS' A
#
# COMPACT_ATOMS: atom_id res chain seq x y z
N MET A 1 23.79 -10.92 -14.88
CA MET A 1 23.85 -9.86 -13.86
C MET A 1 22.72 -10.13 -12.88
N THR A 2 23.03 -10.49 -11.63
CA THR A 2 21.99 -10.76 -10.62
C THR A 2 21.30 -9.46 -10.28
N ASN A 3 20.04 -9.31 -10.69
CA ASN A 3 19.19 -8.17 -10.34
C ASN A 3 18.86 -8.30 -8.85
N GLN A 4 19.72 -7.76 -7.97
CA GLN A 4 19.46 -7.79 -6.54
C GLN A 4 18.31 -6.81 -6.24
N PRO A 5 17.30 -7.24 -5.48
CA PRO A 5 16.16 -6.39 -5.15
C PRO A 5 16.63 -5.17 -4.34
N PHE A 6 16.24 -3.97 -4.77
CA PHE A 6 16.54 -2.74 -4.05
C PHE A 6 15.46 -2.50 -3.00
N MET A 7 15.80 -2.78 -1.73
CA MET A 7 14.86 -2.76 -0.61
C MET A 7 14.78 -1.36 0.02
N VAL A 8 13.58 -0.79 0.06
CA VAL A 8 13.28 0.54 0.64
C VAL A 8 12.27 0.42 1.81
N PRO A 9 12.20 1.41 2.72
CA PRO A 9 11.16 1.43 3.75
C PRO A 9 9.76 1.38 3.14
N ALA A 10 8.88 0.52 3.66
CA ALA A 10 7.51 0.40 3.19
C ALA A 10 6.70 1.70 3.34
N ASP A 11 7.05 2.51 4.34
CA ASP A 11 6.38 3.77 4.67
C ASP A 11 6.33 4.77 3.50
N LEU A 12 7.27 4.67 2.54
CA LEU A 12 7.26 5.49 1.32
C LEU A 12 5.96 5.33 0.50
N TYR A 13 5.28 4.20 0.67
CA TYR A 13 4.06 3.85 -0.04
C TYR A 13 2.80 3.98 0.81
N ASN A 14 2.90 4.48 2.04
CA ASN A 14 1.75 4.70 2.94
C ASN A 14 0.65 5.59 2.35
N ARG A 15 0.98 6.40 1.34
CA ARG A 15 0.01 7.26 0.65
C ARG A 15 -1.15 6.51 0.02
N ILE A 16 -1.04 5.22 -0.32
CA ILE A 16 -2.17 4.47 -0.89
C ILE A 16 -3.03 3.79 0.17
N PHE A 17 -2.67 3.84 1.45
CA PHE A 17 -3.46 3.27 2.52
C PHE A 17 -4.33 4.36 3.16
N ALA A 18 -5.58 4.03 3.45
CA ALA A 18 -6.51 4.90 4.18
C ALA A 18 -6.11 5.00 5.65
N ALA A 19 -5.68 3.87 6.25
CA ALA A 19 -5.01 3.82 7.53
C ALA A 19 -3.50 3.72 7.31
N GLN A 20 -2.77 4.80 7.57
CA GLN A 20 -1.31 4.79 7.47
C GLN A 20 -0.72 4.14 8.72
N THR A 21 0.19 3.19 8.53
CA THR A 21 0.94 2.55 9.62
C THR A 21 2.42 2.68 9.31
N THR A 22 3.19 3.06 10.31
CA THR A 22 4.65 3.22 10.18
C THR A 22 5.32 2.02 10.81
N ASP A 23 6.17 1.33 10.05
CA ASP A 23 6.99 0.23 10.55
C ASP A 23 8.41 0.29 9.94
N SER A 24 9.35 0.76 10.74
CA SER A 24 10.76 0.91 10.35
C SER A 24 11.48 -0.41 10.04
N SER A 25 10.94 -1.55 10.48
CA SER A 25 11.50 -2.87 10.22
C SER A 25 11.06 -3.44 8.86
N LEU A 26 9.94 -2.94 8.32
CA LEU A 26 9.36 -3.44 7.09
C LEU A 26 10.03 -2.79 5.87
N ARG A 27 10.64 -3.64 5.04
CA ARG A 27 11.27 -3.22 3.78
C ARG A 27 10.66 -3.94 2.60
N VAL A 28 10.55 -3.23 1.49
CA VAL A 28 9.90 -3.72 0.27
C VAL A 28 10.76 -3.45 -0.95
N ASP A 29 10.57 -4.26 -2.00
CA ASP A 29 11.27 -4.06 -3.26
C ASP A 29 10.73 -2.83 -3.99
N TYR A 30 11.64 -1.89 -4.28
CA TYR A 30 11.33 -0.62 -4.92
C TYR A 30 10.77 -0.79 -6.34
N GLU A 31 11.34 -1.69 -7.13
CA GLU A 31 10.96 -1.86 -8.53
C GLU A 31 9.55 -2.46 -8.64
N VAL A 32 9.26 -3.48 -7.82
CA VAL A 32 7.94 -4.10 -7.73
C VAL A 32 6.89 -3.10 -7.26
N TRP A 33 7.13 -2.39 -6.16
CA TRP A 33 6.15 -1.43 -5.62
C TRP A 33 5.93 -0.22 -6.51
N THR A 34 6.98 0.27 -7.16
CA THR A 34 6.87 1.36 -8.14
C THR A 34 6.01 0.96 -9.33
N ARG A 35 6.18 -0.28 -9.85
CA ARG A 35 5.33 -0.82 -10.92
C ARG A 35 3.88 -0.98 -10.48
N ILE A 36 3.64 -1.46 -9.27
CA ILE A 36 2.29 -1.56 -8.70
C ILE A 36 1.64 -0.17 -8.67
N LEU A 37 2.32 0.83 -8.11
CA LEU A 37 1.79 2.19 -7.99
C LEU A 37 1.52 2.86 -9.33
N ALA A 38 2.36 2.60 -10.34
CA ALA A 38 2.16 3.12 -11.68
C ALA A 38 0.91 2.54 -12.36
N GLY A 39 0.45 1.36 -11.94
CA GLY A 39 -0.76 0.71 -12.44
C GLY A 39 -2.04 1.12 -11.70
N LEU A 40 -1.96 1.89 -10.61
CA LEU A 40 -3.13 2.29 -9.84
C LEU A 40 -3.77 3.57 -10.39
N PRO A 41 -5.11 3.69 -10.34
CA PRO A 41 -5.81 4.94 -10.67
C PRO A 41 -5.38 6.09 -9.75
N GLU A 42 -5.53 7.32 -10.24
CA GLU A 42 -5.32 8.50 -9.41
C GLU A 42 -6.27 8.49 -8.20
N GLY A 43 -5.74 8.82 -7.02
CA GLY A 43 -6.52 8.86 -5.78
C GLY A 43 -6.87 7.50 -5.17
N TYR A 44 -6.34 6.40 -5.70
CA TYR A 44 -6.59 5.06 -5.16
C TYR A 44 -6.19 4.94 -3.67
N LYS A 45 -7.07 4.33 -2.85
CA LYS A 45 -6.88 4.10 -1.42
C LYS A 45 -7.30 2.69 -1.02
N LEU A 46 -6.55 2.07 -0.12
CA LEU A 46 -6.81 0.76 0.47
C LEU A 46 -7.04 0.86 1.99
N PRO A 47 -8.07 0.20 2.55
CA PRO A 47 -9.15 -0.48 1.84
C PRO A 47 -10.03 0.52 1.08
N ASP A 48 -10.68 0.03 0.02
CA ASP A 48 -11.66 0.82 -0.74
C ASP A 48 -12.84 1.22 0.17
N TRP A 49 -13.47 2.35 -0.13
CA TRP A 49 -14.66 2.85 0.56
C TRP A 49 -15.79 1.82 0.63
N THR A 50 -15.93 0.97 -0.40
CA THR A 50 -16.90 -0.14 -0.39
C THR A 50 -16.58 -1.15 0.71
N VAL A 51 -15.30 -1.46 0.94
CA VAL A 51 -14.87 -2.36 2.01
C VAL A 51 -15.08 -1.69 3.36
N LEU A 52 -14.68 -0.43 3.52
CA LEU A 52 -14.88 0.33 4.76
C LEU A 52 -16.36 0.44 5.16
N SER A 53 -17.25 0.66 4.20
CA SER A 53 -18.71 0.76 4.45
C SER A 53 -19.37 -0.58 4.78
N THR A 54 -18.76 -1.70 4.41
CA THR A 54 -19.28 -3.04 4.71
C THR A 54 -18.85 -3.53 6.09
N ILE A 55 -17.62 -3.22 6.52
CA ILE A 55 -17.08 -3.66 7.83
C ILE A 55 -17.60 -2.78 8.98
N GLY A 56 -17.93 -1.51 8.70
CA GLY A 56 -18.40 -0.55 9.69
C GLY A 56 -19.90 -0.65 10.05
N LYS A 57 -20.68 -1.52 9.41
CA LYS A 57 -22.07 -1.74 9.81
C LYS A 57 -22.12 -2.85 10.87
N PRO A 58 -22.35 -2.53 12.17
CA PRO A 58 -22.90 -3.54 13.06
C PRO A 58 -24.21 -4.00 12.40
N THR A 59 -24.27 -5.28 12.04
CA THR A 59 -25.54 -5.94 11.71
C THR A 59 -26.47 -5.72 12.88
N SER A 60 -27.48 -4.88 12.67
CA SER A 60 -28.55 -4.62 13.63
C SER A 60 -29.38 -5.86 13.90
#